data_AF-X1A9C0-F1
#
_entry.id   AF-X1A9C0-F1
#
_cell.length_a   1.000
_cell.length_b   1.000
_cell.length_c   1.000
_cell.angle_alpha   90.00
_cell.angle_beta   90.00
_cell.angle_gamma   90.00
#
_symmetry.space_group_name_H-M   'P 1'
#
loop_
_entity.id
_entity.type
_entity.pdbx_description
1 polymer ?
#
loop_
_entity_poly.entity_id
_entity_poly.type
_entity_poly.pdbx_seq_one_letter_code
_entity_poly.pdbx_strand_id
1 'polypeptide(L)'
;EDSNSYEIAVNIPNDGIIENLPQDLVVECSGTVNKDGIQGVKLGNIPKNIAAILRIEASIQDLCVEAIMQKSKDLAIDCLAMDVNCGSFEMAEAIFSEMFELQREYLPNFK
;
A
#
# COMPACT_ATOMS: atom_id res chain seq x y z
N GLU A 1 -19.56 -25.11 -1.78
CA GLU A 1 -19.04 -25.74 -3.01
C GLU A 1 -17.72 -25.06 -3.35
N ASP A 2 -16.74 -25.81 -3.85
CA ASP A 2 -15.49 -25.24 -4.36
C ASP A 2 -15.70 -24.91 -5.84
N SER A 3 -15.95 -23.64 -6.13
CA SER A 3 -16.34 -23.19 -7.47
C SER A 3 -15.17 -23.02 -8.43
N ASN A 4 -13.92 -23.09 -7.94
CA ASN A 4 -12.70 -22.79 -8.71
C ASN A 4 -12.89 -21.56 -9.63
N SER A 5 -13.39 -20.47 -9.05
CA SER A 5 -13.82 -19.30 -9.80
C SER A 5 -12.63 -18.46 -10.26
N TYR A 6 -12.78 -17.82 -11.41
CA TYR A 6 -11.83 -16.85 -11.90
C TYR A 6 -12.32 -15.46 -11.54
N GLU A 7 -11.57 -14.78 -10.66
CA GLU A 7 -11.84 -13.42 -10.24
C GLU A 7 -10.92 -12.47 -10.99
N ILE A 8 -11.50 -11.40 -11.55
CA ILE A 8 -10.75 -10.40 -12.32
C ILE A 8 -9.93 -9.44 -11.45
N ALA A 9 -10.25 -9.37 -10.15
CA ALA A 9 -9.61 -8.47 -9.20
C ALA A 9 -9.66 -9.07 -7.80
N VAL A 10 -8.48 -9.36 -7.26
CA VAL A 10 -8.24 -9.79 -5.88
C VAL A 10 -6.99 -9.10 -5.35
N ASN A 11 -6.97 -8.79 -4.06
CA ASN A 11 -5.81 -8.24 -3.37
C ASN A 11 -5.04 -9.37 -2.66
N ILE A 12 -3.82 -9.63 -3.10
CA ILE A 12 -2.94 -10.68 -2.57
C ILE A 12 -1.49 -10.21 -2.55
N PRO A 13 -0.61 -10.82 -1.72
CA PRO A 13 0.82 -10.57 -1.81
C PRO A 13 1.34 -10.84 -3.21
N ASN A 14 2.28 -10.02 -3.67
CA ASN A 14 2.81 -10.09 -5.03
C ASN A 14 3.45 -11.45 -5.32
N ASP A 15 4.23 -12.03 -4.41
CA ASP A 15 4.73 -13.42 -4.44
C ASP A 15 4.95 -14.04 -5.86
N GLY A 16 5.75 -13.35 -6.69
CA GLY A 16 6.13 -13.78 -8.04
C GLY A 16 5.11 -13.49 -9.15
N ILE A 17 4.05 -12.73 -8.88
CA ILE A 17 3.06 -12.26 -9.87
C ILE A 17 3.68 -11.19 -10.77
N ILE A 18 4.24 -10.14 -10.17
CA ILE A 18 4.96 -9.05 -10.84
C ILE A 18 6.43 -9.06 -10.39
N GLU A 19 7.32 -9.51 -11.27
CA GLU A 19 8.74 -9.77 -10.97
C GLU A 19 9.53 -8.50 -10.60
N ASN A 20 9.15 -7.35 -11.16
CA ASN A 20 9.82 -6.08 -10.93
C ASN A 20 9.09 -5.18 -9.92
N LEU A 21 8.34 -5.75 -8.97
CA LEU A 21 7.83 -5.05 -7.78
C LEU A 21 8.32 -5.75 -6.50
N PRO A 22 8.26 -5.11 -5.31
CA PRO A 22 8.48 -5.81 -4.03
C PRO A 22 7.56 -7.02 -3.92
N GLN A 23 8.05 -8.12 -3.32
CA GLN A 23 7.35 -9.41 -3.34
C GLN A 23 6.32 -9.55 -2.21
N ASP A 24 6.49 -8.75 -1.17
CA ASP A 24 5.59 -8.58 -0.03
C ASP A 24 4.50 -7.51 -0.26
N LEU A 25 4.65 -6.68 -1.31
CA LEU A 25 3.63 -5.70 -1.71
C LEU A 25 2.31 -6.41 -2.01
N VAL A 26 1.21 -5.92 -1.45
CA VAL A 26 -0.14 -6.36 -1.84
C VAL A 26 -0.46 -5.75 -3.21
N VAL A 27 -0.76 -6.60 -4.19
CA VAL A 27 -1.14 -6.20 -5.54
C VAL A 27 -2.59 -6.60 -5.82
N GLU A 28 -3.27 -5.77 -6.61
CA GLU A 28 -4.58 -6.10 -7.18
C GLU A 28 -4.38 -6.76 -8.55
N CYS A 29 -4.75 -8.03 -8.68
CA CYS A 29 -4.61 -8.77 -9.93
C CYS A 29 -5.74 -9.78 -10.13
N SER A 30 -5.83 -10.37 -11.32
CA SER A 30 -6.69 -11.53 -11.53
C SER A 30 -6.15 -12.75 -10.78
N GLY A 31 -7.05 -13.62 -10.33
CA GLY A 31 -6.67 -14.86 -9.65
C GLY A 31 -7.74 -15.94 -9.74
N THR A 32 -7.33 -17.18 -9.56
CA THR A 32 -8.26 -18.30 -9.36
C THR A 32 -8.49 -18.49 -7.87
N VAL A 33 -9.75 -18.60 -7.46
CA VAL A 33 -10.17 -18.79 -6.07
C VAL A 33 -10.79 -20.18 -5.93
N ASN A 34 -10.19 -20.99 -5.07
CA ASN A 34 -10.67 -22.34 -4.73
C ASN A 34 -10.44 -22.64 -3.25
N LYS A 35 -10.73 -23.87 -2.82
CA LYS A 35 -10.54 -24.33 -1.44
C LYS A 35 -9.10 -24.22 -0.92
N ASP A 36 -8.11 -24.20 -1.81
CA ASP A 36 -6.68 -24.12 -1.48
C ASP A 36 -6.18 -22.66 -1.40
N GLY A 37 -7.08 -21.69 -1.62
CA GLY A 37 -6.83 -20.26 -1.48
C GLY A 37 -6.94 -19.50 -2.80
N ILE A 38 -6.22 -18.39 -2.88
CA ILE A 38 -6.15 -17.55 -4.08
C ILE A 38 -4.81 -17.80 -4.78
N GLN A 39 -4.85 -18.12 -6.06
CA GLN A 39 -3.65 -18.20 -6.89
C GLN A 39 -3.69 -17.08 -7.96
N GLY A 40 -2.78 -16.12 -7.82
CA GLY A 40 -2.66 -14.99 -8.75
C GLY A 40 -2.17 -15.40 -10.13
N VAL A 41 -2.66 -14.71 -11.16
CA VAL A 41 -2.21 -14.89 -12.54
C VAL A 41 -0.88 -14.18 -12.73
N LYS A 42 0.20 -14.92 -13.04
CA LYS A 42 1.53 -14.34 -13.25
C LYS A 42 1.55 -13.36 -14.44
N LEU A 43 2.13 -12.19 -14.20
CA LEU A 43 2.32 -11.13 -15.20
C LEU A 43 3.78 -10.98 -15.62
N GLY A 44 4.74 -11.42 -14.79
CA GLY A 44 6.16 -11.24 -15.06
C GLY A 44 6.59 -9.78 -14.87
N ASN A 45 7.41 -9.25 -15.78
CA ASN A 45 7.82 -7.84 -15.71
C ASN A 45 6.79 -6.94 -16.38
N ILE A 46 6.30 -5.94 -15.64
CA ILE A 46 5.48 -4.86 -16.22
C ILE A 46 6.37 -3.75 -16.80
N PRO A 47 5.85 -2.85 -17.66
CA PRO A 47 6.62 -1.75 -18.23
C PRO A 47 7.34 -0.91 -17.16
N LYS A 48 8.61 -0.56 -17.42
CA LYS A 48 9.50 0.11 -16.45
C LYS A 48 8.92 1.40 -15.87
N ASN A 49 8.27 2.20 -16.71
CA ASN A 49 7.65 3.45 -16.30
C ASN A 49 6.48 3.22 -15.33
N ILE A 50 5.70 2.16 -15.52
CA ILE A 50 4.60 1.79 -14.62
C ILE A 50 5.16 1.25 -13.30
N ALA A 51 6.13 0.33 -13.37
CA ALA A 51 6.79 -0.20 -12.17
C ALA A 51 7.43 0.91 -11.32
N ALA A 52 8.00 1.93 -11.95
CA ALA A 52 8.59 3.06 -11.23
C ALA A 52 7.57 3.82 -10.39
N ILE A 53 6.38 4.11 -10.94
CA ILE A 53 5.32 4.80 -10.22
C ILE A 53 4.76 3.92 -9.10
N LEU A 54 4.48 2.65 -9.38
CA LEU A 54 3.95 1.71 -8.39
C LEU A 54 4.91 1.49 -7.21
N ARG A 55 6.22 1.57 -7.41
CA ARG A 55 7.19 1.48 -6.31
C ARG A 55 7.20 2.70 -5.41
N ILE A 56 6.88 3.88 -5.94
CA ILE A 56 6.71 5.10 -5.12
C ILE A 56 5.49 4.90 -4.21
N GLU A 57 4.36 4.49 -4.78
CA GLU A 57 3.13 4.19 -4.01
C GLU A 57 3.35 3.08 -2.97
N ALA A 58 4.04 2.00 -3.33
CA ALA A 58 4.41 0.94 -2.39
C ALA A 58 5.23 1.49 -1.21
N SER A 59 6.21 2.35 -1.50
CA SER A 59 7.05 2.95 -0.46
C SER A 59 6.26 3.86 0.49
N ILE A 60 5.29 4.62 -0.04
CA ILE A 60 4.39 5.46 0.76
C ILE A 60 3.51 4.59 1.67
N GLN A 61 2.95 3.50 1.13
CA GLN A 61 2.12 2.56 1.89
C GLN A 61 2.91 1.86 3.00
N ASP A 62 4.13 1.39 2.70
CA ASP A 62 5.00 0.78 3.69
C ASP A 62 5.33 1.75 4.83
N LEU A 63 5.70 3.00 4.49
CA LEU A 63 6.00 4.03 5.48
C LEU A 63 4.78 4.41 6.32
N CYS A 64 3.58 4.42 5.72
CA CYS A 64 2.32 4.62 6.44
C CYS A 64 2.08 3.51 7.49
N VAL A 65 2.25 2.24 7.09
CA VAL A 65 2.13 1.10 8.00
C VAL A 65 3.19 1.19 9.11
N GLU A 66 4.42 1.54 8.76
CA GLU A 66 5.50 1.73 9.73
C GLU A 66 5.18 2.84 10.74
N ALA A 67 4.67 3.97 10.28
CA ALA A 67 4.24 5.08 11.13
C ALA A 67 3.17 4.64 12.14
N ILE A 68 2.20 3.82 11.72
CA ILE A 68 1.16 3.26 12.60
C ILE A 68 1.75 2.27 13.61
N MET A 69 2.59 1.34 13.14
CA MET A 69 3.21 0.30 13.97
C MET A 69 4.12 0.91 15.05
N GLN A 70 4.90 1.92 14.68
CA GLN A 70 5.79 2.65 15.58
C GLN A 70 5.11 3.77 16.33
N LYS A 71 3.89 4.14 15.91
CA LYS A 71 3.14 5.29 16.42
C LYS A 71 3.94 6.59 16.30
N SER A 72 4.60 6.79 15.16
CA SER A 72 5.52 7.90 14.91
C SER A 72 4.85 8.98 14.08
N LYS A 73 4.71 10.18 14.66
CA LYS A 73 4.28 11.39 13.98
C LYS A 73 5.24 11.74 12.83
N ASP A 74 6.53 11.64 13.06
CA ASP A 74 7.55 12.01 12.06
C ASP A 74 7.42 11.12 10.81
N LEU A 75 7.31 9.80 10.98
CA LEU A 75 7.11 8.88 9.86
C LEU A 75 5.78 9.12 9.14
N ALA A 76 4.72 9.51 9.86
CA ALA A 76 3.45 9.87 9.23
C ALA A 76 3.54 11.16 8.41
N ILE A 77 4.30 12.15 8.87
CA ILE A 77 4.56 13.38 8.11
C ILE A 77 5.43 13.08 6.89
N ASP A 78 6.48 12.28 7.04
CA ASP A 78 7.33 11.85 5.92
C ASP A 78 6.50 11.09 4.87
N CYS A 79 5.62 10.19 5.30
CA CYS A 79 4.67 9.48 4.43
C CYS A 79 3.79 10.45 3.64
N LEU A 80 3.20 11.45 4.31
CA LEU A 80 2.38 12.45 3.64
C LEU A 80 3.21 13.29 2.67
N ALA A 81 4.41 13.72 3.06
CA ALA A 81 5.28 14.55 2.24
C ALA A 81 5.84 13.81 1.00
N MET A 82 5.93 12.48 1.05
CA MET A 82 6.32 11.65 -0.09
C MET A 82 5.20 11.49 -1.13
N ASP A 83 3.94 11.65 -0.74
CA ASP A 83 2.79 11.55 -1.64
C ASP A 83 2.84 12.70 -2.67
N VAL A 84 2.73 12.35 -3.95
CA VAL A 84 2.79 13.33 -5.07
C VAL A 84 1.68 14.38 -5.02
N ASN A 85 0.62 14.13 -4.26
CA ASN A 85 -0.46 15.08 -4.02
C ASN A 85 -0.16 16.05 -2.87
N CYS A 86 0.82 15.75 -2.02
CA CYS A 86 1.27 16.65 -0.96
C CYS A 86 2.41 17.54 -1.48
N GLY A 87 2.12 18.83 -1.63
CA GLY A 87 3.03 19.76 -2.32
C GLY A 87 4.24 20.22 -1.52
N SER A 88 4.32 19.98 -0.21
CA SER A 88 5.45 20.36 0.65
C SER A 88 5.39 19.71 2.04
N PHE A 89 6.50 19.75 2.78
CA PHE A 89 6.55 19.30 4.18
C PHE A 89 5.63 20.13 5.09
N GLU A 90 5.54 21.45 4.89
CA GLU A 90 4.65 22.30 5.67
C GLU A 90 3.18 21.91 5.45
N MET A 91 2.82 21.52 4.24
CA MET A 91 1.49 21.00 3.92
C MET A 91 1.26 19.64 4.59
N ALA A 92 2.25 18.74 4.57
CA ALA A 92 2.17 17.44 5.23
C ALA A 92 1.96 17.58 6.75
N GLU A 93 2.69 18.49 7.41
CA GLU A 93 2.52 18.78 8.83
C GLU A 93 1.13 19.32 9.16
N ALA A 94 0.61 20.22 8.32
CA ALA A 94 -0.72 20.78 8.48
C ALA A 94 -1.81 19.71 8.33
N ILE A 95 -1.72 18.87 7.29
CA ILE A 95 -2.62 17.74 7.05
C ILE A 95 -2.58 16.76 8.22
N PHE A 96 -1.39 16.35 8.66
CA PHE A 96 -1.24 15.44 9.79
C PHE A 96 -1.89 16.02 11.04
N SER A 97 -1.61 17.30 11.36
CA SER A 97 -2.12 17.94 12.57
C SER A 97 -3.64 18.00 12.57
N GLU A 98 -4.26 18.41 11.45
CA GLU A 98 -5.72 18.47 11.33
C GLU A 98 -6.36 17.07 11.40
N MET A 99 -5.83 16.11 10.64
CA MET A 99 -6.37 14.76 10.60
C MET A 99 -6.19 14.03 11.93
N PHE A 100 -5.05 14.20 12.61
CA PHE A 100 -4.81 13.60 13.91
C PHE A 100 -5.78 14.12 14.98
N GLU A 101 -6.05 15.43 14.99
CA GLU A 101 -7.02 16.01 15.92
C GLU A 101 -8.44 15.48 15.66
N LEU A 102 -8.85 15.41 14.40
CA LEU A 102 -10.17 14.87 14.01
C LEU A 102 -10.31 13.38 14.32
N GLN A 103 -9.22 12.61 14.20
CA GLN A 103 -9.21 11.15 14.36
C GLN A 103 -8.64 10.71 15.72
N ARG A 104 -8.50 11.62 16.69
CA ARG A 104 -7.82 11.35 17.96
C ARG A 104 -8.39 10.14 18.73
N GLU A 105 -9.69 9.91 18.62
CA GLU A 105 -10.37 8.74 19.21
C GLU A 105 -9.87 7.41 18.59
N TYR A 106 -9.59 7.40 17.29
CA TYR A 106 -9.18 6.22 16.53
C TYR A 106 -7.65 6.05 16.48
N LEU A 107 -6.88 7.12 16.70
CA LEU A 107 -5.41 7.13 16.70
C LEU A 107 -4.80 7.52 18.07
N PRO A 108 -5.23 6.96 19.22
CA PRO A 108 -4.97 7.54 20.54
C PRO A 108 -3.51 7.50 21.03
N ASN A 109 -2.58 6.95 20.24
CA ASN A 109 -1.21 6.67 20.71
C ASN A 109 -0.08 7.17 19.80
N PHE A 110 -0.35 7.95 18.75
CA PHE A 110 0.71 8.57 17.96
C PHE A 110 1.53 9.54 18.82
N LYS A 111 2.85 9.48 18.67
CA LYS A 111 3.83 10.26 19.41
C LYS A 111 4.67 11.08 18.45
#